data_AF-A0A3N5IA63-F1
#
_entry.id   AF-A0A3N5IA63-F1
#
_cell.length_a   1.000
_cell.length_b   1.000
_cell.length_c   1.000
_cell.angle_alpha   90.00
_cell.angle_beta   90.00
_cell.angle_gamma   90.00
#
_symmetry.space_group_name_H-M   'P 1'
#
loop_
_entity.id
_entity.type
_entity.pdbx_description
1 polymer ?
#
loop_
_entity_poly.entity_id
_entity_poly.type
_entity_poly.pdbx_seq_one_letter_code
_entity_poly.pdbx_strand_id
1 'polypeptide(L)'
;EEIRTYSPAYRVKSFLLTSAERFSQTMNLVLVLALMGLTIGVIGLFIKDVWDMFQGQYATGIITALGSLLILWVMIELMSTEISHLKGGKIGISVFVGVALVTTIRDVLIKTLKHENPETLYYLEALILVLGVVFWLVRLSEEKGKG
;
A
#
# COMPACT_ATOMS: atom_id res chain seq x y z
N GLU A 1 -34.35 5.15 42.56
CA GLU A 1 -35.09 5.03 41.29
C GLU A 1 -34.10 5.04 40.13
N GLU A 2 -33.56 3.86 39.86
CA GLU A 2 -33.03 3.51 38.54
C GLU A 2 -34.22 3.06 37.67
N ILE A 3 -33.99 2.90 36.36
CA ILE A 3 -34.95 2.42 35.33
C ILE A 3 -35.74 3.57 34.66
N ARG A 4 -35.29 4.00 33.46
CA ARG A 4 -36.14 4.06 32.22
C ARG A 4 -35.54 4.67 30.94
N THR A 5 -34.30 5.18 30.90
CA THR A 5 -33.77 5.82 29.67
C THR A 5 -32.53 5.16 29.06
N TYR A 6 -32.36 3.83 29.19
CA TYR A 6 -31.12 3.13 28.80
C TYR A 6 -31.23 2.06 27.69
N SER A 7 -32.38 1.90 27.03
CA SER A 7 -32.63 0.72 26.17
C SER A 7 -32.49 0.90 24.64
N PRO A 8 -32.97 1.98 23.99
CA PRO A 8 -32.97 2.04 22.52
C PRO A 8 -31.62 2.47 21.92
N ALA A 9 -30.93 3.44 22.52
CA ALA A 9 -29.66 3.96 21.99
C ALA A 9 -28.53 2.91 22.03
N TYR A 10 -28.48 2.09 23.09
CA TYR A 10 -27.49 1.02 23.23
C TYR A 10 -27.73 -0.10 22.20
N ARG A 11 -28.99 -0.45 21.93
CA ARG A 11 -29.37 -1.49 20.96
C ARG A 11 -29.09 -1.09 19.51
N VAL A 12 -29.31 0.19 19.18
CA VAL A 12 -28.93 0.76 17.88
C VAL A 12 -27.41 0.81 17.75
N LYS A 13 -26.70 1.28 18.78
CA LYS A 13 -25.23 1.29 18.80
C LYS A 13 -24.65 -0.12 18.64
N SER A 14 -25.15 -1.11 19.37
CA SER A 14 -24.66 -2.49 19.27
C SER A 14 -24.94 -3.09 17.89
N PHE A 15 -26.11 -2.82 17.31
CA PHE A 15 -26.43 -3.27 15.95
C PHE A 15 -25.49 -2.63 14.91
N LEU A 16 -25.27 -1.32 14.99
CA LEU A 16 -24.35 -0.60 14.10
C LEU A 16 -22.92 -1.11 14.23
N LEU A 17 -22.45 -1.35 15.46
CA LEU A 17 -21.11 -1.89 15.70
C LEU A 17 -20.96 -3.29 15.11
N THR A 18 -21.89 -4.22 15.38
CA THR A 18 -21.82 -5.58 14.83
C THR A 18 -21.96 -5.61 13.30
N SER A 19 -22.80 -4.75 12.72
CA SER A 19 -22.91 -4.60 11.27
C SER A 19 -21.62 -4.04 10.67
N ALA A 20 -21.03 -3.01 11.28
CA ALA A 20 -19.77 -2.43 10.83
C ALA A 20 -18.61 -3.42 10.93
N GLU A 21 -18.54 -4.22 12.01
CA GLU A 21 -17.54 -5.27 12.20
C GLU A 21 -17.63 -6.34 11.10
N ARG A 22 -18.83 -6.89 10.84
CA ARG A 22 -19.02 -7.90 9.79
C ARG A 22 -18.76 -7.35 8.39
N PHE A 23 -19.14 -6.10 8.14
CA PHE A 23 -18.86 -5.42 6.88
C PHE A 23 -17.36 -5.23 6.69
N SER A 24 -16.66 -4.76 7.72
CA SER A 24 -15.19 -4.59 7.72
C SER A 24 -14.48 -5.92 7.45
N GLN A 25 -14.86 -7.00 8.13
CA GLN A 25 -14.31 -8.34 7.89
C GLN A 25 -14.52 -8.81 6.46
N THR A 26 -15.71 -8.56 5.90
CA THR A 26 -16.04 -8.92 4.50
C THR A 26 -15.19 -8.11 3.53
N MET A 27 -15.02 -6.80 3.77
CA MET A 27 -14.18 -5.94 2.93
C MET A 27 -12.72 -6.37 2.96
N ASN A 28 -12.16 -6.65 4.13
CA ASN A 28 -10.78 -7.12 4.25
C ASN A 28 -10.57 -8.42 3.47
N LEU A 29 -11.53 -9.35 3.52
CA LEU A 29 -11.46 -10.59 2.72
C LEU A 29 -11.48 -10.29 1.21
N VAL A 30 -12.36 -9.41 0.76
CA VAL A 30 -12.43 -8.98 -0.65
C VAL A 30 -11.12 -8.30 -1.07
N LEU A 31 -10.53 -7.47 -0.22
CA LEU A 31 -9.25 -6.80 -0.47
C LEU A 31 -8.11 -7.81 -0.63
N VAL A 32 -7.99 -8.81 0.26
CA VAL A 32 -6.97 -9.87 0.09
C VAL A 32 -7.15 -10.60 -1.22
N LEU A 33 -8.37 -11.01 -1.57
CA LEU A 33 -8.64 -11.72 -2.81
C LEU A 33 -8.29 -10.87 -4.03
N ALA A 34 -8.61 -9.58 -4.00
CA ALA A 34 -8.24 -8.64 -5.06
C ALA A 34 -6.71 -8.48 -5.17
N LEU A 35 -6.00 -8.33 -4.04
CA LEU A 35 -4.54 -8.24 -4.01
C LEU A 35 -3.88 -9.51 -4.53
N MET A 36 -4.39 -10.69 -4.20
CA MET A 36 -3.90 -11.96 -4.73
C MET A 36 -4.07 -12.03 -6.26
N GLY A 37 -5.25 -11.68 -6.77
CA GLY A 37 -5.53 -11.65 -8.21
C GLY A 37 -4.65 -10.66 -8.96
N LEU A 38 -4.50 -9.43 -8.45
CA LEU A 38 -3.61 -8.43 -9.02
C LEU A 38 -2.15 -8.88 -9.01
N THR A 39 -1.68 -9.49 -7.93
CA THR A 39 -0.32 -10.02 -7.83
C THR A 39 -0.05 -11.05 -8.94
N ILE A 40 -0.98 -11.98 -9.19
CA ILE A 40 -0.85 -12.95 -10.29
C ILE A 40 -0.79 -12.23 -11.66
N GLY A 41 -1.64 -11.22 -11.86
CA GLY A 41 -1.62 -10.41 -13.09
C GLY A 41 -0.28 -9.72 -13.31
N VAL A 42 0.29 -9.11 -12.27
CA VAL A 42 1.60 -8.44 -12.35
C VAL A 42 2.73 -9.43 -12.57
N ILE A 43 2.66 -10.65 -12.01
CA ILE A 43 3.63 -11.72 -12.32
C ILE A 43 3.59 -12.04 -13.81
N GLY A 44 2.40 -12.14 -14.41
CA GLY A 44 2.24 -12.32 -15.85
C GLY A 44 2.85 -11.18 -16.67
N LEU A 45 2.66 -9.93 -16.25
CA LEU A 45 3.28 -8.77 -16.89
C LEU A 45 4.81 -8.82 -16.79
N PHE A 46 5.35 -9.15 -15.61
CA PHE A 46 6.80 -9.26 -15.42
C PHE A 46 7.42 -10.34 -16.32
N ILE A 47 6.79 -11.51 -16.44
CA ILE A 47 7.25 -12.57 -17.36
C ILE A 47 7.27 -12.07 -18.80
N LYS A 48 6.25 -11.33 -19.23
CA LYS A 48 6.21 -10.72 -20.56
C LYS A 48 7.34 -9.70 -20.74
N ASP A 49 7.55 -8.81 -19.77
CA ASP A 49 8.60 -7.79 -19.84
C ASP A 49 10.00 -8.42 -19.97
N VAL A 50 10.24 -9.50 -19.23
CA VAL A 50 11.48 -10.28 -19.32
C VAL A 50 11.62 -10.92 -20.69
N TRP A 51 10.54 -11.48 -21.25
CA TRP A 51 10.56 -12.08 -22.58
C TRP A 51 10.87 -11.05 -23.67
N ASP A 52 10.25 -9.87 -23.61
CA ASP A 52 10.45 -8.77 -24.55
C ASP A 52 11.90 -8.22 -24.46
N MET A 53 12.51 -8.22 -23.27
CA MET A 53 13.92 -7.86 -23.09
C MET A 53 14.87 -8.80 -23.86
N PHE A 54 14.60 -10.10 -23.88
CA PHE A 54 15.42 -11.08 -24.62
C PHE A 54 15.29 -10.96 -26.15
N GLN A 55 14.25 -10.30 -26.66
CA GLN A 55 14.04 -10.09 -28.10
C GLN A 55 14.77 -8.84 -28.68
N GLY A 56 15.60 -8.16 -27.88
CA GLY A 56 16.58 -7.19 -28.41
C GLY A 56 16.40 -5.72 -27.97
N GLN A 57 15.48 -5.41 -27.05
CA GLN A 57 15.30 -4.06 -26.49
C GLN A 57 15.87 -3.96 -25.06
N TYR A 58 17.16 -4.23 -24.87
CA TYR A 58 17.76 -4.39 -23.53
C TYR A 58 17.59 -3.16 -22.61
N ALA A 59 17.87 -1.96 -23.09
CA ALA A 59 17.81 -0.75 -22.24
C ALA A 59 16.38 -0.45 -21.77
N THR A 60 15.41 -0.47 -22.69
CA THR A 60 14.00 -0.23 -22.36
C THR A 60 13.39 -1.40 -21.59
N GLY A 61 13.74 -2.64 -21.96
CA GLY A 61 13.26 -3.88 -21.35
C GLY A 61 13.68 -4.04 -19.89
N ILE A 62 14.90 -3.60 -19.54
CA ILE A 62 15.33 -3.58 -18.13
C ILE A 62 14.50 -2.57 -17.34
N ILE A 63 14.25 -1.37 -17.88
CA ILE A 63 13.45 -0.34 -17.18
C ILE A 63 12.01 -0.82 -16.97
N THR A 64 11.39 -1.48 -17.96
CA THR A 64 10.03 -2.02 -17.84
C THR A 64 9.97 -3.19 -16.86
N ALA A 65 10.91 -4.14 -16.94
CA ALA A 65 10.98 -5.28 -16.01
C ALA A 65 11.26 -4.86 -14.56
N LEU A 66 12.12 -3.86 -14.34
CA LEU A 66 12.32 -3.28 -13.00
C LEU A 66 11.04 -2.58 -12.51
N GLY A 67 10.32 -1.91 -13.41
CA GLY A 67 9.03 -1.31 -13.11
C GLY A 67 8.00 -2.32 -12.61
N SER A 68 7.83 -3.44 -13.32
CA SER A 68 6.91 -4.51 -12.90
C SER A 68 7.37 -5.22 -11.64
N LEU A 69 8.69 -5.41 -11.43
CA LEU A 69 9.24 -5.94 -10.18
C LEU A 69 8.93 -5.04 -8.97
N LEU A 70 9.02 -3.71 -9.12
CA LEU A 70 8.70 -2.76 -8.06
C LEU A 70 7.20 -2.75 -7.73
N ILE A 71 6.34 -2.95 -8.73
CA ILE A 71 4.90 -3.15 -8.50
C ILE A 71 4.68 -4.46 -7.72
N LEU A 72 5.35 -5.55 -8.08
CA LEU A 72 5.28 -6.81 -7.33
C LEU A 72 5.67 -6.62 -5.86
N TRP A 73 6.75 -5.89 -5.60
CA TRP A 73 7.17 -5.59 -4.25
C TRP A 73 6.07 -4.85 -3.45
N VAL A 74 5.45 -3.82 -4.04
CA VAL A 74 4.33 -3.09 -3.42
C VAL A 74 3.15 -4.02 -3.15
N MET A 75 2.80 -4.90 -4.09
CA MET A 75 1.70 -5.85 -3.91
C MET A 75 1.97 -6.83 -2.76
N ILE A 76 3.21 -7.31 -2.63
CA ILE A 76 3.63 -8.18 -1.54
C ILE A 76 3.52 -7.44 -0.18
N GLU A 77 3.96 -6.19 -0.11
CA GLU A 77 3.89 -5.37 1.11
C GLU A 77 2.43 -5.12 1.54
N LEU A 78 1.57 -4.74 0.60
CA LEU A 78 0.14 -4.54 0.85
C LEU A 78 -0.56 -5.83 1.26
N MET A 79 -0.26 -6.94 0.59
CA MET A 79 -0.80 -8.25 0.93
C MET A 79 -0.35 -8.72 2.32
N SER A 80 0.93 -8.53 2.67
CA SER A 80 1.44 -8.82 4.02
C SER A 80 0.69 -8.02 5.08
N THR A 81 0.44 -6.75 4.81
CA THR A 81 -0.31 -5.85 5.70
C THR A 81 -1.75 -6.29 5.87
N GLU A 82 -2.42 -6.67 4.78
CA GLU A 82 -3.80 -7.13 4.83
C GLU A 82 -3.93 -8.49 5.52
N ILE A 83 -2.99 -9.42 5.30
CA ILE A 83 -2.92 -10.69 6.03
C ILE A 83 -2.68 -10.44 7.52
N SER A 84 -1.79 -9.52 7.87
CA SER A 84 -1.55 -9.12 9.26
C SER A 84 -2.83 -8.57 9.91
N HIS A 85 -3.56 -7.72 9.17
CA HIS A 85 -4.85 -7.19 9.61
C HIS A 85 -5.89 -8.29 9.84
N LEU A 86 -6.02 -9.24 8.90
CA LEU A 86 -6.91 -10.39 9.05
C LEU A 86 -6.55 -11.28 10.26
N LYS A 87 -5.27 -11.36 10.63
CA LYS A 87 -4.80 -12.07 11.84
C LYS A 87 -5.05 -11.30 13.14
N GLY A 88 -5.75 -10.17 13.10
CA GLY A 88 -6.02 -9.31 14.25
C GLY A 88 -4.93 -8.26 14.52
N GLY A 89 -3.98 -8.09 13.60
CA GLY A 89 -3.04 -6.98 13.63
C GLY A 89 -3.75 -5.65 13.36
N LYS A 90 -3.22 -4.55 13.90
CA LYS A 90 -3.65 -3.20 13.50
C LYS A 90 -2.99 -2.85 12.18
N ILE A 91 -3.73 -2.25 11.24
CA ILE A 91 -3.07 -1.65 10.07
C ILE A 91 -2.27 -0.44 10.55
N GLY A 92 -0.96 -0.50 10.38
CA GLY A 92 -0.10 0.67 10.56
C GLY A 92 -0.31 1.64 9.40
N ILE A 93 -0.63 2.89 9.72
CA ILE A 93 -0.65 3.99 8.75
C ILE A 93 0.75 4.14 8.12
N SER A 94 1.80 3.79 8.87
CA SER A 94 3.18 3.76 8.38
C SER A 94 3.38 2.90 7.12
N VAL A 95 2.64 1.80 6.95
CA VAL A 95 2.73 0.97 5.73
C VAL A 95 2.31 1.76 4.50
N PHE A 96 1.16 2.45 4.56
CA PHE A 96 0.66 3.21 3.42
C PHE A 96 1.60 4.35 3.04
N VAL A 97 2.14 5.06 4.04
CA VAL A 97 3.14 6.11 3.81
C VAL A 97 4.44 5.51 3.24
N GLY A 98 4.85 4.34 3.72
CA GLY A 98 6.01 3.61 3.19
C GLY A 98 5.84 3.22 1.72
N VAL A 99 4.67 2.72 1.33
CA VAL A 99 4.34 2.40 -0.07
C VAL A 99 4.37 3.66 -0.95
N ALA A 100 3.82 4.79 -0.47
CA ALA A 100 3.89 6.06 -1.18
C ALA A 100 5.34 6.54 -1.36
N LEU A 101 6.17 6.42 -0.32
CA LEU A 101 7.59 6.76 -0.36
C LEU A 101 8.34 5.90 -1.39
N VAL A 102 8.16 4.57 -1.35
CA VAL A 102 8.83 3.65 -2.29
C VAL A 102 8.37 3.90 -3.73
N THR A 103 7.08 4.16 -3.94
CA THR A 103 6.55 4.49 -5.27
C THR A 103 7.15 5.79 -5.81
N THR A 104 7.32 6.80 -4.94
CA THR A 104 7.93 8.08 -5.33
C THR A 104 9.42 7.91 -5.68
N ILE A 105 10.16 7.14 -4.87
CA ILE A 105 11.56 6.79 -5.15
C ILE A 105 11.68 6.05 -6.49
N ARG A 106 10.75 5.11 -6.76
CA ARG A 106 10.67 4.41 -8.04
C ARG A 106 10.43 5.36 -9.21
N ASP A 107 9.53 6.31 -9.09
CA ASP A 107 9.24 7.28 -10.14
C ASP A 107 10.48 8.17 -10.43
N VAL A 108 11.23 8.57 -9.40
CA VAL A 108 12.52 9.25 -9.59
C VAL A 108 13.50 8.36 -10.34
N LEU A 109 13.70 7.12 -9.90
CA LEU A 109 14.64 6.19 -10.53
C LEU A 109 14.35 6.00 -12.03
N ILE A 110 13.08 5.76 -12.39
CA ILE A 110 12.67 5.55 -13.78
C ILE A 110 12.88 6.82 -14.61
N LYS A 111 12.50 7.99 -14.08
CA LYS A 111 12.64 9.27 -14.80
C LYS A 111 14.09 9.67 -15.00
N THR A 112 14.95 9.43 -14.01
CA THR A 112 16.40 9.62 -14.12
C THR A 112 17.00 8.71 -15.19
N LEU A 113 16.62 7.42 -15.22
CA LEU A 113 17.12 6.49 -16.24
C LEU A 113 16.64 6.83 -17.65
N LYS A 114 15.42 7.36 -17.79
CA LYS A 114 14.86 7.80 -19.07
C LYS A 114 15.38 9.15 -19.56
N HIS A 115 16.29 9.81 -18.84
CA HIS A 115 16.82 11.15 -19.16
C HIS A 115 15.70 12.18 -19.38
N GLU A 116 14.64 12.14 -18.55
CA GLU A 116 13.56 13.12 -18.60
C GLU A 116 13.99 14.49 -18.00
N ASN A 117 13.19 15.53 -18.25
CA ASN A 117 13.52 16.92 -17.91
C ASN A 117 13.95 17.14 -16.44
N PRO A 118 15.04 17.88 -16.20
CA PRO A 118 15.60 18.07 -14.86
C PRO A 118 14.68 18.83 -13.90
N GLU A 119 13.77 19.68 -14.39
CA GLU A 119 12.82 20.40 -13.53
C GLU A 119 11.88 19.46 -12.77
N THR A 120 11.44 18.38 -13.42
CA THR A 120 10.56 17.38 -12.79
C THR A 120 11.28 16.63 -11.68
N LEU A 121 12.60 16.44 -11.81
CA LEU A 121 13.43 15.72 -10.84
C LEU A 121 13.47 16.47 -9.50
N TYR A 122 13.66 17.80 -9.53
CA TYR A 122 13.72 18.63 -8.32
C TYR A 122 12.45 18.55 -7.47
N TYR A 123 11.27 18.57 -8.10
CA TYR A 123 10.00 18.45 -7.38
C TYR A 123 9.83 17.07 -6.72
N LEU A 124 10.28 16.00 -7.40
CA LEU A 124 10.19 14.65 -6.86
C LEU A 124 11.17 14.43 -5.69
N GLU A 125 12.37 14.97 -5.76
CA GLU A 125 13.34 14.93 -4.66
C GLU A 125 12.78 15.64 -3.41
N ALA A 126 12.18 16.83 -3.59
CA ALA A 126 11.52 17.56 -2.51
C ALA A 126 10.35 16.75 -1.91
N LEU A 127 9.55 16.08 -2.76
CA LEU A 127 8.44 15.23 -2.32
C LEU A 127 8.94 14.03 -1.51
N ILE A 128 10.04 13.38 -1.90
CA ILE A 128 10.65 12.28 -1.14
C ILE A 128 11.07 12.75 0.24
N LEU A 129 11.67 13.93 0.37
CA LEU A 129 12.05 14.48 1.67
C LEU A 129 10.83 14.69 2.57
N VAL A 130 9.75 15.27 2.03
CA VAL A 130 8.49 15.47 2.78
C VAL A 130 7.89 14.14 3.21
N LEU A 131 7.77 13.18 2.29
CA LEU A 131 7.25 11.85 2.61
C LEU A 131 8.11 11.10 3.63
N GLY A 132 9.43 11.26 3.56
CA GLY A 132 10.36 10.70 4.54
C GLY A 132 10.12 11.26 5.95
N VAL A 133 9.91 12.57 6.07
CA VAL A 133 9.57 13.22 7.35
C VAL A 133 8.22 12.73 7.87
N VAL A 134 7.19 12.65 7.01
CA VAL A 134 5.87 12.14 7.40
C VAL A 134 5.96 10.69 7.85
N PHE A 135 6.69 9.85 7.13
CA PHE A 135 6.92 8.45 7.50
C PHE A 135 7.59 8.34 8.87
N TRP A 136 8.62 9.14 9.12
CA TRP A 136 9.31 9.19 10.42
C TRP A 136 8.36 9.58 11.56
N LEU A 137 7.56 10.62 11.38
CA LEU A 137 6.61 11.10 12.38
C LEU A 137 5.51 10.07 12.69
N VAL A 138 4.93 9.47 11.64
CA VAL A 138 3.90 8.44 11.79
C VAL A 138 4.45 7.23 12.52
N ARG A 139 5.65 6.76 12.15
CA ARG A 139 6.29 5.62 12.81
C ARG A 139 6.56 5.89 14.28
N LEU A 140 7.05 7.08 14.61
CA LEU A 140 7.28 7.49 16.01
C LEU A 140 5.97 7.53 16.82
N SER A 141 4.88 8.02 16.21
CA SER A 141 3.57 8.06 16.85
C SER A 141 3.00 6.66 17.09
N GLU A 142 3.18 5.74 16.14
CA GLU A 142 2.73 4.36 16.28
C GLU A 142 3.50 3.57 17.33
N GLU A 143 4.79 3.86 17.50
CA GLU A 143 5.64 3.22 18.52
C GLU A 143 5.28 3.70 19.93
N LYS A 144 5.06 5.01 20.10
CA LYS A 144 4.61 5.59 21.38
C LYS A 144 3.21 5.14 21.80
N GLY A 145 2.31 4.85 20.87
CA GLY A 145 0.95 4.35 21.16
C GLY A 145 0.87 2.86 21.52
N LYS A 146 1.99 2.14 21.52
CA LYS A 146 2.08 0.72 21.91
C LYS A 146 2.66 0.48 23.31
N GLY A 147 3.20 1.51 23.96
CA GLY A 147 3.69 1.48 25.35
C GLY A 147 2.66 2.06 26.32
#